data_AF-F3Z8W3-F1
#
_entry.id   AF-F3Z8W3-F1
#
_cell.length_a   1.000
_cell.length_b   1.000
_cell.length_c   1.000
_cell.angle_alpha   90.00
_cell.angle_beta   90.00
_cell.angle_gamma   90.00
#
_symmetry.space_group_name_H-M   'P 1'
#
loop_
_entity.id
_entity.type
_entity.pdbx_description
1 polymer ?
#
loop_
_entity_poly.entity_id
_entity_poly.type
_entity_poly.pdbx_seq_one_letter_code
_entity_poly.pdbx_strand_id
1 'polypeptide(L)'
;MDWENLSALADRVAANIAREWGVVEKDDVKQEILAHAYEHRKAIEAVYPDEAFIWKIFRKAGHQYASRERDARDLLDDQYYYTPDEAKQALQSFVYTDEEIGALMGREDDLTRARVSDNISSARLDAETGLRRLPERYRGLLERHYVEGIPLTNRADSVACSRALIALSKAMNRQIRSNNLEKI
;
A
#
# COMPACT_ATOMS: atom_id res chain seq x y z
N MET A 1 20.55 25.26 -4.62
CA MET A 1 19.63 24.22 -4.13
C MET A 1 19.58 24.33 -2.62
N ASP A 2 18.38 24.35 -2.03
CA ASP A 2 18.20 24.47 -0.59
C ASP A 2 17.82 23.09 -0.01
N TRP A 3 18.71 22.55 0.84
CA TRP A 3 18.55 21.25 1.48
C TRP A 3 17.48 21.24 2.56
N GLU A 4 17.16 22.38 3.16
CA GLU A 4 16.09 22.48 4.15
C GLU A 4 14.74 22.25 3.48
N ASN A 5 14.52 22.89 2.32
CA ASN A 5 13.32 22.68 1.51
C ASN A 5 13.21 21.22 1.04
N LEU A 6 14.30 20.62 0.54
CA LEU A 6 14.31 19.20 0.16
C LEU A 6 14.01 18.28 1.34
N SER A 7 14.55 18.57 2.53
CA SER A 7 14.27 17.82 3.75
C SER A 7 12.79 17.89 4.14
N ALA A 8 12.17 19.08 4.05
CA ALA A 8 10.74 19.25 4.30
C ALA A 8 9.88 18.52 3.25
N LEU A 9 10.28 18.53 1.98
CA LEU A 9 9.63 17.77 0.92
C LEU A 9 9.72 16.27 1.15
N ALA A 10 10.92 15.76 1.46
CA ALA A 10 11.18 14.36 1.79
C ALA A 10 10.37 13.92 3.01
N ASP A 11 10.24 14.77 4.04
CA ASP A 11 9.44 14.48 5.24
C ASP A 11 7.96 14.24 4.91
N ARG A 12 7.38 15.08 4.04
CA ARG A 12 5.99 14.94 3.58
C ARG A 12 5.80 13.66 2.77
N VAL A 13 6.74 13.34 1.88
CA VAL A 13 6.71 12.11 1.06
C VAL A 13 6.84 10.88 1.97
N ALA A 14 7.82 10.87 2.87
CA ALA A 14 8.05 9.77 3.80
C ALA A 14 6.83 9.51 4.70
N ALA A 15 6.16 10.56 5.19
CA ALA A 15 4.94 10.43 5.97
C ALA A 15 3.78 9.81 5.17
N ASN A 16 3.70 10.07 3.86
CA ASN A 16 2.72 9.44 2.99
C ASN A 16 3.06 7.95 2.78
N ILE A 17 4.32 7.64 2.49
CA ILE A 17 4.78 6.26 2.26
C ILE A 17 4.62 5.41 3.51
N ALA A 18 5.10 5.84 4.68
CA ALA A 18 4.96 5.07 5.93
C ALA A 18 3.49 4.87 6.36
N ARG A 19 2.58 5.72 5.90
CA ARG A 19 1.15 5.54 6.13
C ARG A 19 0.58 4.42 5.25
N GLU A 20 1.03 4.34 4.00
CA GLU A 20 0.61 3.34 3.02
C GLU A 20 1.33 1.99 3.25
N TRP A 21 2.60 2.03 3.63
CA TRP A 21 3.46 0.86 3.79
C TRP A 21 3.72 0.61 5.27
N GLY A 22 2.93 -0.28 5.87
CA GLY A 22 3.05 -0.63 7.30
C GLY A 22 4.32 -1.41 7.68
N VAL A 23 5.21 -1.67 6.71
CA VAL A 23 6.50 -2.35 6.89
C VAL A 23 7.63 -1.38 7.23
N VAL A 24 7.55 -0.11 6.80
CA VAL A 24 8.62 0.88 6.99
C VAL A 24 8.26 1.97 8.00
N GLU A 25 9.28 2.55 8.62
CA GLU A 25 9.14 3.74 9.45
C GLU A 25 9.38 5.02 8.65
N LYS A 26 8.76 6.12 9.07
CA LYS A 26 8.84 7.42 8.38
C LYS A 26 10.30 7.91 8.29
N ASP A 27 11.04 7.83 9.38
CA ASP A 27 12.38 8.43 9.44
C ASP A 27 13.38 7.68 8.56
N ASP A 28 13.28 6.35 8.48
CA ASP A 28 14.09 5.55 7.56
C ASP A 28 13.79 5.88 6.10
N VAL A 29 12.51 5.98 5.73
CA VAL A 29 12.10 6.37 4.37
C VAL A 29 12.64 7.77 4.04
N LYS A 30 12.58 8.71 4.99
CA LYS A 30 13.11 10.06 4.79
C LYS A 30 14.62 10.04 4.58
N GLN A 31 15.36 9.30 5.41
CA GLN A 31 16.81 9.16 5.27
C GLN A 31 17.17 8.59 3.90
N GLU A 32 16.48 7.54 3.45
CA GLU A 32 16.74 6.92 2.16
C GLU A 32 16.42 7.86 0.99
N ILE A 33 15.32 8.62 1.06
CA ILE A 33 15.00 9.64 0.05
C ILE A 33 16.11 10.69 -0.04
N LEU A 34 16.62 11.16 1.11
CA LEU A 34 17.68 12.17 1.16
C LEU A 34 19.02 11.62 0.70
N ALA A 35 19.34 10.37 1.04
CA ALA A 35 20.52 9.68 0.54
C ALA A 35 20.48 9.58 -1.00
N HIS A 36 19.34 9.15 -1.55
CA HIS A 36 19.13 9.09 -3.00
C HIS A 36 19.29 10.46 -3.66
N ALA A 37 18.73 11.51 -3.05
CA ALA A 37 18.85 12.88 -3.55
C ALA A 37 20.32 13.38 -3.54
N TYR A 38 21.08 13.01 -2.52
CA TYR A 38 22.50 13.36 -2.39
C TYR A 38 23.37 12.65 -3.43
N GLU A 39 23.17 11.35 -3.63
CA GLU A 39 23.86 10.56 -4.65
C GLU A 39 23.62 11.11 -6.06
N HIS A 40 22.39 11.57 -6.32
CA HIS A 40 21.96 12.10 -7.61
C HIS A 40 21.91 13.63 -7.65
N ARG A 41 22.66 14.32 -6.79
CA ARG A 41 22.53 15.77 -6.56
C ARG A 41 22.53 16.61 -7.83
N LYS A 42 23.37 16.29 -8.82
CA LYS A 42 23.44 17.04 -10.09
C LYS A 42 22.14 16.97 -10.89
N ALA A 43 21.48 15.81 -10.89
CA ALA A 43 20.20 15.62 -11.55
C ALA A 43 19.07 16.32 -10.78
N ILE A 44 19.10 16.26 -9.45
CA ILE A 44 18.15 16.97 -8.59
C ILE A 44 18.28 18.49 -8.76
N GLU A 45 19.51 19.02 -8.79
CA GLU A 45 19.78 20.44 -9.01
C GLU A 45 19.22 20.94 -10.35
N ALA A 46 19.32 20.14 -11.41
CA ALA A 46 18.81 20.48 -12.73
C ALA A 46 17.28 20.62 -12.78
N VAL A 47 16.56 19.88 -11.93
CA VAL A 47 15.09 19.90 -11.84
C VAL A 47 14.58 20.59 -10.57
N TYR A 48 15.47 21.20 -9.80
CA TYR A 48 15.16 21.81 -8.50
C TYR A 48 14.03 22.84 -8.54
N PRO A 49 13.86 23.65 -9.61
CA PRO A 49 12.73 24.58 -9.71
C PRO A 49 11.35 23.89 -9.81
N ASP A 50 11.28 22.61 -10.19
CA ASP A 50 10.05 21.84 -10.35
C ASP A 50 9.81 20.93 -9.14
N GLU A 51 9.23 21.49 -8.06
CA GLU A 51 8.90 20.76 -6.84
C GLU A 51 8.00 19.54 -7.13
N ALA A 52 7.09 19.62 -8.11
CA ALA A 52 6.19 18.52 -8.46
C ALA A 52 6.95 17.35 -9.08
N PHE A 53 7.99 17.62 -9.86
CA PHE A 53 8.86 16.60 -10.40
C PHE A 53 9.75 15.98 -9.31
N ILE A 54 10.32 16.79 -8.42
CA ILE A 54 11.10 16.29 -7.27
C ILE A 54 10.23 15.41 -6.37
N TRP A 55 8.98 15.81 -6.11
CA TRP A 55 8.02 15.01 -5.35
C TRP A 55 7.86 13.61 -5.97
N LYS A 56 7.75 13.51 -7.30
CA LYS A 56 7.66 12.22 -8.01
C LYS A 56 8.93 11.39 -7.86
N ILE A 57 10.11 12.01 -7.94
CA ILE A 57 11.40 11.34 -7.74
C ILE A 57 11.47 10.78 -6.32
N PHE A 58 11.19 11.62 -5.31
CA PHE A 58 11.23 11.22 -3.90
C PHE A 58 10.22 10.11 -3.61
N ARG A 59 9.01 10.22 -4.16
CA ARG A 59 7.99 9.18 -4.02
C ARG A 59 8.45 7.86 -4.62
N LYS A 60 9.10 7.89 -5.78
CA LYS A 60 9.67 6.70 -6.42
C LYS A 60 10.78 6.07 -5.56
N ALA A 61 11.73 6.86 -5.08
CA ALA A 61 12.82 6.39 -4.22
C ALA A 61 12.29 5.74 -2.93
N GLY A 62 11.35 6.40 -2.25
CA GLY A 62 10.76 5.85 -1.03
C GLY A 62 9.92 4.58 -1.27
N HIS A 63 9.19 4.47 -2.39
CA HIS A 63 8.49 3.22 -2.73
C HIS A 63 9.46 2.08 -3.03
N GLN A 64 10.59 2.36 -3.70
CA GLN A 64 11.62 1.34 -3.95
C GLN A 64 12.23 0.84 -2.64
N TYR A 65 12.48 1.74 -1.68
CA TYR A 65 12.89 1.36 -0.33
C TYR A 65 11.85 0.48 0.36
N ALA A 66 10.60 0.95 0.44
CA ALA A 66 9.54 0.20 1.11
C ALA A 66 9.27 -1.17 0.49
N SER A 67 9.41 -1.30 -0.84
CA SER A 67 9.34 -2.58 -1.52
C SER A 67 10.49 -3.50 -1.13
N ARG A 68 11.73 -3.00 -1.07
CA ARG A 68 12.89 -3.83 -0.64
C ARG A 68 12.73 -4.31 0.80
N GLU A 69 12.28 -3.44 1.70
CA GLU A 69 12.03 -3.79 3.10
C GLU A 69 10.95 -4.85 3.23
N ARG A 70 9.87 -4.74 2.44
CA ARG A 70 8.86 -5.80 2.36
C ARG A 70 9.47 -7.13 1.93
N ASP A 71 10.27 -7.14 0.87
CA ASP A 71 10.86 -8.37 0.32
C ASP A 71 11.81 -9.01 1.33
N ALA A 72 12.57 -8.20 2.06
CA ALA A 72 13.43 -8.67 3.13
C ALA A 72 12.62 -9.31 4.27
N ARG A 73 11.51 -8.69 4.70
CA ARG A 73 10.65 -9.26 5.75
C ARG A 73 9.88 -10.49 5.31
N ASP A 74 9.44 -10.52 4.06
CA ASP A 74 8.78 -11.69 3.48
C ASP A 74 9.73 -12.89 3.51
N LEU A 75 11.00 -12.70 3.14
CA LEU A 75 12.03 -13.75 3.21
C LEU A 75 12.35 -14.19 4.65
N LEU A 76 12.43 -13.24 5.60
CA LEU A 76 12.88 -13.51 6.97
C LEU A 76 11.77 -14.10 7.85
N ASP A 77 10.55 -13.58 7.72
CA ASP A 77 9.46 -13.85 8.65
C ASP A 77 8.34 -14.70 8.01
N ASP A 78 8.41 -15.01 6.70
CA ASP A 78 7.32 -15.59 5.90
C ASP A 78 6.02 -14.75 6.01
N GLN A 79 6.20 -13.43 6.09
CA GLN A 79 5.12 -12.46 6.31
C GLN A 79 4.94 -11.55 5.10
N TYR A 80 3.82 -11.72 4.41
CA TYR A 80 3.41 -10.81 3.35
C TYR A 80 2.82 -9.50 3.92
N TYR A 81 3.35 -8.34 3.53
CA TYR A 81 2.80 -7.04 3.95
C TYR A 81 1.92 -6.44 2.85
N TYR A 82 0.63 -6.33 3.13
CA TYR A 82 -0.36 -5.69 2.27
C TYR A 82 -0.24 -4.17 2.30
N THR A 83 -0.28 -3.57 1.12
CA THR A 83 -0.50 -2.14 0.87
C THR A 83 -1.99 -1.83 0.68
N PRO A 84 -2.42 -0.56 0.78
CA PRO A 84 -3.80 -0.15 0.50
C PRO A 84 -4.27 -0.52 -0.92
N ASP A 85 -3.38 -0.45 -1.91
CA ASP A 85 -3.70 -0.82 -3.30
C ASP A 85 -3.91 -2.32 -3.45
N GLU A 86 -3.17 -3.13 -2.69
CA GLU A 86 -3.35 -4.59 -2.64
C GLU A 86 -4.63 -4.97 -1.89
N ALA A 87 -4.93 -4.29 -0.78
CA ALA A 87 -6.21 -4.46 -0.09
C ALA A 87 -7.40 -4.09 -1.00
N LYS A 88 -7.26 -3.04 -1.81
CA LYS A 88 -8.26 -2.69 -2.84
C LYS A 88 -8.42 -3.82 -3.86
N GLN A 89 -7.34 -4.38 -4.39
CA GLN A 89 -7.42 -5.48 -5.36
C GLN A 89 -8.10 -6.71 -4.76
N ALA A 90 -7.79 -7.04 -3.50
CA ALA A 90 -8.47 -8.11 -2.78
C ALA A 90 -9.98 -7.84 -2.59
N LEU A 91 -10.41 -6.58 -2.44
CA LEU A 91 -11.85 -6.26 -2.40
C LEU A 91 -12.51 -6.40 -3.77
N GLN A 92 -11.84 -5.94 -4.82
CA GLN A 92 -12.36 -6.02 -6.19
C GLN A 92 -12.56 -7.47 -6.65
N SER A 93 -11.81 -8.42 -6.09
CA SER A 93 -12.01 -9.84 -6.38
C SER A 93 -13.29 -10.43 -5.80
N PHE A 94 -13.98 -9.75 -4.87
CA PHE A 94 -15.22 -10.26 -4.27
C PHE A 94 -16.37 -10.32 -5.27
N VAL A 95 -16.26 -9.60 -6.39
CA VAL A 95 -17.21 -9.65 -7.51
C VAL A 95 -17.19 -11.02 -8.21
N TYR A 96 -16.06 -11.74 -8.13
CA TYR A 96 -15.91 -13.05 -8.74
C TYR A 96 -16.31 -14.18 -7.78
N THR A 97 -16.92 -15.20 -8.35
CA THR A 97 -17.16 -16.47 -7.68
C THR A 97 -15.84 -17.23 -7.46
N ASP A 98 -15.81 -18.14 -6.49
CA ASP A 98 -14.61 -18.93 -6.20
C ASP A 98 -14.21 -19.83 -7.39
N GLU A 99 -15.18 -20.24 -8.20
CA GLU A 99 -14.98 -21.01 -9.44
C GLU A 99 -14.32 -20.16 -10.53
N GLU A 100 -14.73 -18.90 -10.69
CA GLU A 100 -14.10 -17.95 -11.61
C GLU A 100 -12.67 -17.59 -11.18
N ILE A 101 -12.43 -17.40 -9.88
CA ILE A 101 -11.08 -17.18 -9.35
C ILE A 101 -10.21 -18.41 -9.58
N GLY A 102 -10.74 -19.61 -9.31
CA GLY A 102 -10.03 -20.87 -9.54
C GLY A 102 -9.64 -21.09 -11.01
N ALA A 103 -10.42 -20.58 -11.95
CA ALA A 103 -10.13 -20.65 -13.38
C ALA A 103 -9.13 -19.58 -13.87
N LEU A 104 -8.89 -18.53 -13.09
CA LEU A 104 -7.90 -17.48 -13.37
C LEU A 104 -6.51 -17.88 -12.86
N MET A 105 -6.43 -18.57 -11.71
CA MET A 105 -5.17 -19.03 -11.12
C MET A 105 -4.26 -19.75 -12.14
N GLY A 106 -3.11 -19.14 -12.44
CA GLY A 106 -2.10 -19.71 -13.34
C GLY A 106 -2.18 -19.25 -14.80
N ARG A 107 -3.00 -18.24 -15.12
CA ARG A 107 -3.01 -17.59 -16.45
C ARG A 107 -2.18 -16.30 -16.43
N GLU A 108 -1.40 -16.10 -17.50
CA GLU A 108 -0.50 -14.93 -17.68
C GLU A 108 -1.25 -13.58 -17.72
N ASP A 109 -2.57 -13.60 -17.90
CA ASP A 109 -3.46 -12.43 -17.97
C ASP A 109 -4.35 -12.32 -16.71
N ASP A 110 -3.79 -12.65 -15.54
CA ASP A 110 -4.41 -12.38 -14.26
C ASP A 110 -4.61 -10.85 -14.12
N LEU A 111 -5.79 -10.44 -13.63
CA LEU A 111 -6.23 -9.05 -13.47
C LEU A 111 -5.43 -8.23 -12.43
N THR A 112 -4.13 -8.50 -12.29
CA THR A 112 -3.34 -8.31 -11.09
C THR A 112 -1.94 -7.85 -11.45
N ARG A 113 -1.77 -6.54 -11.61
CA ARG A 113 -0.43 -5.92 -11.57
C ARG A 113 0.13 -5.77 -10.15
N ALA A 114 -0.51 -6.34 -9.13
CA ALA A 114 0.11 -6.52 -7.81
C ALA A 114 0.48 -7.98 -7.58
N ARG A 115 1.55 -8.18 -6.81
CA ARG A 115 2.01 -9.49 -6.28
C ARG A 115 0.93 -10.32 -5.58
N VAL A 116 -0.20 -9.72 -5.22
CA VAL A 116 -1.40 -10.43 -4.75
C VAL A 116 -1.95 -11.42 -5.78
N SER A 117 -1.59 -11.27 -7.07
CA SER A 117 -1.84 -12.24 -8.15
C SER A 117 -1.56 -13.68 -7.74
N ASP A 118 -0.43 -13.89 -7.09
CA ASP A 118 0.11 -15.23 -6.87
C ASP A 118 -0.70 -16.00 -5.81
N ASN A 119 -1.53 -15.29 -5.02
CA ASN A 119 -2.39 -15.91 -4.00
C ASN A 119 -3.64 -15.07 -3.67
N ILE A 120 -4.42 -14.74 -4.69
CA ILE A 120 -5.62 -13.89 -4.54
C ILE A 120 -6.66 -14.47 -3.59
N SER A 121 -6.76 -15.81 -3.51
CA SER A 121 -7.65 -16.49 -2.56
C SER A 121 -7.27 -16.21 -1.10
N SER A 122 -5.97 -16.24 -0.76
CA SER A 122 -5.52 -15.92 0.59
C SER A 122 -5.74 -14.44 0.93
N ALA A 123 -5.45 -13.54 -0.02
CA ALA A 123 -5.71 -12.12 0.16
C ALA A 123 -7.20 -11.79 0.31
N ARG A 124 -8.09 -12.52 -0.37
CA ARG A 124 -9.55 -12.41 -0.23
C ARG A 124 -10.01 -12.79 1.18
N LEU A 125 -9.51 -13.90 1.72
CA LEU A 125 -9.81 -14.35 3.09
C LEU A 125 -9.30 -13.38 4.16
N ASP A 126 -8.10 -12.84 3.97
CA ASP A 126 -7.53 -11.83 4.86
C ASP A 126 -8.30 -10.51 4.79
N ALA A 127 -8.75 -10.11 3.59
CA ALA A 127 -9.61 -8.95 3.42
C ALA A 127 -10.98 -9.15 4.09
N GLU A 128 -11.59 -10.33 3.95
CA GLU A 128 -12.86 -10.65 4.61
C GLU A 128 -12.74 -10.56 6.13
N THR A 129 -11.68 -11.14 6.69
CA THR A 129 -11.41 -11.10 8.13
C THR A 129 -11.08 -9.67 8.59
N GLY A 130 -10.31 -8.93 7.78
CA GLY A 130 -9.98 -7.53 8.02
C GLY A 130 -11.21 -6.62 8.03
N LEU A 131 -12.15 -6.79 7.10
CA LEU A 131 -13.40 -6.03 7.01
C LEU A 131 -14.24 -6.15 8.29
N ARG A 132 -14.30 -7.34 8.89
CA ARG A 132 -15.04 -7.57 10.15
C ARG A 132 -14.48 -6.76 11.33
N ARG A 133 -13.22 -6.31 11.25
CA ARG A 133 -12.54 -5.52 12.29
C ARG A 133 -12.66 -4.01 12.08
N LEU A 134 -13.18 -3.56 10.93
CA LEU A 134 -13.34 -2.14 10.65
C LEU A 134 -14.61 -1.58 11.29
N PRO A 135 -14.65 -0.27 11.59
CA PRO A 135 -15.89 0.42 11.93
C PRO A 135 -16.93 0.26 10.82
N GLU A 136 -18.21 0.14 11.19
CA GLU A 136 -19.34 -0.06 10.27
C GLU A 136 -19.31 0.87 9.05
N ARG A 137 -19.06 2.16 9.31
CA ARG A 137 -18.99 3.18 8.27
C ARG A 137 -17.90 2.89 7.23
N TYR A 138 -16.74 2.40 7.66
CA TYR A 138 -15.63 2.10 6.75
C TYR A 138 -15.92 0.84 5.96
N ARG A 139 -16.44 -0.20 6.61
CA ARG A 139 -16.85 -1.43 5.94
C ARG A 139 -17.89 -1.15 4.86
N GLY A 140 -18.98 -0.46 5.20
CA GLY A 140 -20.04 -0.14 4.24
C GLY A 140 -19.59 0.73 3.06
N LEU A 141 -18.63 1.64 3.26
CA LEU A 141 -18.05 2.42 2.15
C LEU A 141 -17.22 1.56 1.19
N LEU A 142 -16.45 0.61 1.73
CA LEU A 142 -15.60 -0.28 0.95
C LEU A 142 -16.44 -1.29 0.16
N GLU A 143 -17.41 -1.94 0.81
CA GLU A 143 -18.33 -2.90 0.18
C GLU A 143 -19.13 -2.22 -0.94
N ARG A 144 -19.79 -1.11 -0.62
CA ARG A 144 -20.58 -0.34 -1.59
C ARG A 144 -19.75 0.07 -2.82
N HIS A 145 -18.52 0.52 -2.61
CA HIS A 145 -17.73 1.07 -3.70
C HIS A 145 -17.00 0.00 -4.52
N TYR A 146 -16.33 -0.95 -3.85
CA TYR A 146 -15.44 -1.91 -4.51
C TYR A 146 -16.08 -3.27 -4.79
N VAL A 147 -17.15 -3.64 -4.07
CA VAL A 147 -17.87 -4.91 -4.27
C VAL A 147 -19.14 -4.69 -5.07
N GLU A 148 -19.97 -3.71 -4.68
CA GLU A 148 -21.24 -3.42 -5.37
C GLU A 148 -21.08 -2.49 -6.58
N GLY A 149 -19.89 -1.89 -6.76
CA GLY A 149 -19.60 -1.00 -7.89
C GLY A 149 -20.33 0.35 -7.84
N ILE A 150 -20.88 0.74 -6.69
CA ILE A 150 -21.64 1.99 -6.56
C ILE A 150 -20.66 3.18 -6.41
N PRO A 151 -20.79 4.24 -7.22
CA PRO A 151 -19.87 5.36 -7.17
C PRO A 151 -20.01 6.19 -5.89
N LEU A 152 -18.88 6.74 -5.43
CA LEU A 152 -18.83 7.71 -4.36
C LEU A 152 -19.18 9.10 -4.92
N THR A 153 -20.24 9.71 -4.40
CA THR A 153 -20.81 10.93 -4.98
C THR A 153 -20.27 12.22 -4.38
N ASN A 154 -19.57 12.14 -3.24
CA ASN A 154 -19.05 13.33 -2.56
C ASN A 154 -17.59 13.15 -2.12
N ARG A 155 -16.92 14.30 -1.93
CA ARG A 155 -15.50 14.36 -1.54
C ARG A 155 -15.24 13.75 -0.16
N ALA A 156 -16.17 13.92 0.78
CA ALA A 156 -16.01 13.40 2.14
C ALA A 156 -15.95 11.87 2.15
N ASP A 157 -16.79 11.22 1.36
CA ASP A 157 -16.84 9.77 1.21
C ASP A 157 -15.64 9.24 0.42
N SER A 158 -15.18 9.95 -0.61
CA SER A 158 -13.93 9.61 -1.31
C SER A 158 -12.72 9.60 -0.36
N VAL A 159 -12.61 10.63 0.49
CA VAL A 159 -11.55 10.70 1.51
C VAL A 159 -11.72 9.62 2.58
N ALA A 160 -12.96 9.38 3.03
CA ALA A 160 -13.25 8.35 4.03
C ALA A 160 -12.96 6.94 3.49
N CYS A 161 -13.29 6.66 2.23
CA CYS A 161 -13.01 5.39 1.56
C CYS A 161 -11.50 5.17 1.40
N SER A 162 -10.75 6.19 1.01
CA SER A 162 -9.28 6.12 0.95
C SER A 162 -8.66 5.80 2.32
N ARG A 163 -9.21 6.39 3.40
CA ARG A 163 -8.79 6.08 4.79
C ARG A 163 -9.22 4.67 5.21
N ALA A 164 -10.39 4.22 4.76
CA ALA A 164 -10.88 2.87 5.01
C ALA A 164 -9.98 1.82 4.36
N LEU A 165 -9.46 2.04 3.15
CA LEU A 165 -8.47 1.16 2.52
C LEU A 165 -7.17 1.05 3.32
N ILE A 166 -6.65 2.18 3.81
CA ILE A 166 -5.47 2.18 4.70
C ILE A 166 -5.76 1.43 6.00
N ALA A 167 -6.96 1.58 6.55
CA ALA A 167 -7.36 0.85 7.75
C ALA A 167 -7.49 -0.65 7.47
N LEU A 168 -8.02 -1.03 6.31
CA LEU A 168 -8.14 -2.42 5.88
C LEU A 168 -6.77 -3.08 5.73
N SER A 169 -5.83 -2.46 5.01
CA SER A 169 -4.48 -3.02 4.84
C SER A 169 -3.79 -3.25 6.18
N LYS A 170 -3.95 -2.32 7.13
CA LYS A 170 -3.46 -2.49 8.51
C LYS A 170 -4.15 -3.63 9.25
N ALA A 171 -5.47 -3.80 9.08
CA ALA A 171 -6.22 -4.88 9.71
C ALA A 171 -5.81 -6.26 9.17
N MET A 172 -5.58 -6.37 7.86
CA MET A 172 -5.04 -7.56 7.19
C MET A 172 -3.64 -7.89 7.73
N ASN A 173 -2.74 -6.90 7.75
CA ASN A 173 -1.37 -7.08 8.26
C ASN A 173 -1.31 -7.46 9.75
N ARG A 174 -2.30 -7.08 10.56
CA ARG A 174 -2.36 -7.45 11.98
C ARG A 174 -2.63 -8.95 12.18
N GLN A 175 -3.40 -9.58 11.30
CA GLN A 175 -3.73 -11.00 11.37
C GLN A 175 -2.51 -11.89 11.17
N ILE A 176 -1.65 -11.51 10.22
CA ILE A 176 -0.38 -12.17 9.96
C ILE A 176 0.50 -12.15 11.22
N ARG A 177 0.52 -11.03 11.96
CA ARG A 177 1.28 -10.91 13.20
C ARG A 177 0.67 -11.71 14.37
N SER A 178 -0.67 -11.81 14.47
CA SER A 178 -1.32 -12.52 15.59
C SER A 178 -1.20 -14.05 15.48
N ASN A 179 -1.25 -14.61 14.28
CA ASN A 179 -1.16 -16.07 14.08
C ASN A 179 0.21 -16.66 14.45
N ASN A 180 1.24 -15.82 14.61
CA ASN A 180 2.58 -16.25 15.00
C ASN A 180 2.83 -16.18 16.52
N LEU A 181 2.10 -15.34 17.28
CA LEU A 181 2.21 -15.30 18.74
C LEU A 181 1.62 -16.55 19.41
N GLU A 182 0.75 -17.29 18.72
CA GLU A 182 0.20 -18.56 19.20
C GLU A 182 1.09 -19.78 18.85
N LYS A 183 2.15 -19.59 18.05
CA LYS A 183 3.09 -20.65 17.63
C LYS A 183 4.42 -20.64 18.40
N ILE A 184 4.58 -19.77 19.39
CA ILE A 184 5.72 -19.70 20.33
C ILE A 184 5.25 -20.16 21.70
#